data_AF-A0A1D1ZS90-F1
#
_entry.id   AF-A0A1D1ZS90-F1
#
_cell.length_a   1.000
_cell.length_b   1.000
_cell.length_c   1.000
_cell.angle_alpha   90.00
_cell.angle_beta   90.00
_cell.angle_gamma   90.00
#
_symmetry.space_group_name_H-M   'P 1'
#
loop_
_entity.id
_entity.type
_entity.pdbx_description
1 polymer ?
#
loop_
_entity_poly.entity_id
_entity_poly.type
_entity_poly.pdbx_seq_one_letter_code
_entity_poly.pdbx_strand_id
1 'polypeptide(L)'
;MGSVRARSKEAGSGEEGEHLTSSRFAATPSSSPLTSESRRRVPVWTWILFGAAALLTLTLLGLGYSSKTTANYRHDSFITVQGTQFLHKCRPFYIAGFNVDNLAEAMLAWSPSRAGAAGTAVGAAAIVNVLNQAAAAGLNTVRTWAHTTNPKQPFQVSPGAYDENAFQALDLVIAEAEKKGLRVILSLVDNWKYEGGVDEFVDWAKTVPARDKKYPVATGGDGDVNDMEWSEDRKQYEALRKVLFFTDAGVKTLYRNHIRAILERVNTVSGKVYREDPTIMAFDLLNEPRCSVSYTPDCTKLVEQWVYEMATHLKSLDQNHLVTIGAEGFWGVHDKMQIANPGAAEGSDWAAKAGQDFVHHHNMPVVDFATMHLWPDNWLTKNTSFVAEWIHKHIEDSTKVLKKPVLLEEFGKKLSAATSQAVASERDPGFRTVYEESEMSTASGSALAGTLFWRWGFNAWDVTNVGEYGVTPEASTFRVVRGHAQRLKAFRNTAPALATCTAECWVGTSALGINRCEQQPGVCLEHASAASLAVRRDAQAGRLQSAGVEAFGSHAECCLPGLGAFAEGCATTVV
;
A
#
# COMPACT_ATOMS: atom_id res chain seq x y z
N MET A 1 -46.97 -28.53 -42.03
CA MET A 1 -47.08 -28.17 -43.46
C MET A 1 -45.90 -27.28 -43.81
N GLY A 2 -45.17 -27.55 -44.91
CA GLY A 2 -43.99 -26.76 -45.38
C GLY A 2 -42.73 -26.91 -44.51
N SER A 3 -41.59 -27.51 -44.89
CA SER A 3 -40.82 -27.52 -46.16
C SER A 3 -40.11 -26.18 -46.46
N VAL A 4 -38.82 -26.01 -46.77
CA VAL A 4 -37.53 -26.75 -46.68
C VAL A 4 -36.47 -25.90 -47.44
N ARG A 5 -35.19 -25.92 -47.02
CA ARG A 5 -33.93 -25.57 -47.76
C ARG A 5 -33.76 -24.25 -48.55
N ALA A 6 -32.84 -23.42 -48.05
CA ALA A 6 -31.47 -23.16 -48.58
C ALA A 6 -31.16 -23.08 -50.09
N ARG A 7 -30.54 -21.95 -50.51
CA ARG A 7 -29.47 -21.70 -51.52
C ARG A 7 -29.35 -20.16 -51.72
N SER A 8 -28.28 -19.51 -52.19
CA SER A 8 -26.87 -19.86 -52.48
C SER A 8 -26.06 -18.54 -52.65
N LYS A 9 -24.71 -18.58 -52.59
CA LYS A 9 -23.81 -17.47 -52.97
C LYS A 9 -23.61 -17.41 -54.49
N GLU A 10 -23.40 -16.21 -55.04
CA GLU A 10 -22.57 -15.81 -56.20
C GLU A 10 -22.82 -14.29 -56.50
N ALA A 11 -22.05 -13.52 -57.28
CA ALA A 11 -20.59 -13.32 -57.41
C ALA A 11 -20.32 -12.14 -58.40
N GLY A 12 -19.20 -11.41 -58.23
CA GLY A 12 -18.69 -10.39 -59.20
C GLY A 12 -19.26 -8.96 -59.10
N SER A 13 -18.62 -7.90 -59.62
CA SER A 13 -17.27 -7.71 -60.21
C SER A 13 -17.02 -6.24 -60.63
N GLY A 14 -15.77 -5.77 -60.69
CA GLY A 14 -15.34 -4.44 -61.22
C GLY A 14 -15.22 -3.34 -60.13
N GLU A 15 -14.09 -2.68 -59.83
CA GLU A 15 -12.77 -2.44 -60.45
C GLU A 15 -12.67 -1.22 -61.41
N GLU A 16 -11.49 -0.55 -61.38
CA GLU A 16 -11.08 0.71 -62.07
C GLU A 16 -11.72 2.05 -61.58
N GLY A 17 -11.03 3.21 -61.54
CA GLY A 17 -9.61 3.48 -61.78
C GLY A 17 -9.21 4.98 -61.64
N GLU A 18 -8.10 5.22 -60.91
CA GLU A 18 -6.94 6.11 -61.21
C GLU A 18 -6.96 7.66 -61.37
N HIS A 19 -5.72 8.19 -61.20
CA HIS A 19 -5.10 9.49 -61.51
C HIS A 19 -5.34 10.69 -60.54
N LEU A 20 -4.33 11.23 -59.84
CA LEU A 20 -3.00 11.81 -60.20
C LEU A 20 -3.03 13.27 -60.68
N THR A 21 -2.29 14.15 -60.00
CA THR A 21 -1.27 15.07 -60.57
C THR A 21 -0.53 15.85 -59.46
N SER A 22 0.61 16.49 -59.81
CA SER A 22 1.52 17.16 -58.87
C SER A 22 2.18 18.43 -59.44
N SER A 23 2.59 19.36 -58.56
CA SER A 23 3.73 20.31 -58.67
C SER A 23 3.81 21.10 -57.35
N ARG A 24 4.95 21.36 -56.68
CA ARG A 24 6.29 21.94 -57.00
C ARG A 24 6.30 23.45 -57.31
N PHE A 25 6.83 24.29 -56.39
CA PHE A 25 8.11 25.03 -56.50
C PHE A 25 8.27 26.30 -55.60
N ALA A 26 9.48 26.42 -55.03
CA ALA A 26 10.29 27.65 -54.85
C ALA A 26 9.90 28.76 -53.84
N ALA A 27 10.88 29.65 -53.57
CA ALA A 27 10.97 30.49 -52.37
C ALA A 27 11.62 31.87 -52.60
N THR A 28 11.27 32.84 -51.73
CA THR A 28 12.00 34.09 -51.34
C THR A 28 12.30 35.16 -52.44
N PRO A 29 12.85 36.36 -52.13
CA PRO A 29 12.19 37.46 -51.37
C PRO A 29 12.42 38.88 -51.98
N SER A 30 11.67 39.93 -51.57
CA SER A 30 12.15 41.33 -51.70
C SER A 30 11.41 42.40 -50.84
N SER A 31 12.14 43.50 -50.64
CA SER A 31 12.06 44.63 -49.69
C SER A 31 11.10 45.81 -49.95
N SER A 32 10.64 46.44 -48.85
CA SER A 32 10.54 47.92 -48.60
C SER A 32 9.64 48.82 -49.49
N PRO A 33 9.29 50.10 -49.12
CA PRO A 33 9.76 50.94 -48.00
C PRO A 33 8.66 51.66 -47.14
N LEU A 34 9.11 52.54 -46.23
CA LEU A 34 8.34 53.38 -45.28
C LEU A 34 8.14 54.82 -45.76
N THR A 35 7.06 55.48 -45.31
CA THR A 35 6.96 56.97 -45.19
C THR A 35 6.14 57.40 -43.95
N SER A 36 6.76 58.28 -43.14
CA SER A 36 6.22 59.42 -42.36
C SER A 36 4.70 59.71 -42.40
N GLU A 37 4.01 60.14 -41.35
CA GLU A 37 4.35 60.99 -40.18
C GLU A 37 3.33 60.67 -39.02
N SER A 38 3.36 61.17 -37.78
CA SER A 38 4.09 62.29 -37.15
C SER A 38 4.41 62.03 -35.65
N ARG A 39 4.64 63.08 -34.83
CA ARG A 39 4.75 62.98 -33.36
C ARG A 39 3.99 64.11 -32.63
N ARG A 40 3.15 63.76 -31.64
CA ARG A 40 2.86 64.64 -30.48
C ARG A 40 3.81 64.29 -29.32
N ARG A 41 4.46 65.30 -28.73
CA ARG A 41 5.36 65.12 -27.58
C ARG A 41 4.56 65.16 -26.27
N VAL A 42 4.82 64.23 -25.36
CA VAL A 42 4.37 64.26 -23.95
C VAL A 42 5.61 64.49 -23.06
N PRO A 43 5.56 65.33 -22.00
CA PRO A 43 6.75 65.67 -21.23
C PRO A 43 7.30 64.50 -20.41
N VAL A 44 8.64 64.39 -20.33
CA VAL A 44 9.38 63.23 -19.78
C VAL A 44 9.18 63.03 -18.25
N TRP A 45 8.65 64.00 -17.53
CA TRP A 45 8.54 63.97 -16.06
C TRP A 45 7.40 63.07 -15.53
N THR A 46 6.40 62.70 -16.33
CA THR A 46 5.31 61.82 -15.87
C THR A 46 5.73 60.36 -15.66
N TRP A 47 6.85 59.91 -16.22
CA TRP A 47 7.29 58.52 -16.12
C TRP A 47 8.06 58.19 -14.83
N ILE A 48 8.65 59.19 -14.18
CA ILE A 48 9.50 58.97 -12.98
C ILE A 48 8.65 58.65 -11.74
N LEU A 49 7.48 59.27 -11.59
CA LEU A 49 6.58 59.02 -10.45
C LEU A 49 5.80 57.71 -10.58
N PHE A 50 5.41 57.29 -11.80
CA PHE A 50 4.80 55.97 -12.02
C PHE A 50 5.82 54.82 -11.91
N GLY A 51 7.08 55.03 -12.33
CA GLY A 51 8.14 54.04 -12.16
C GLY A 51 8.45 53.74 -10.68
N ALA A 52 8.54 54.77 -9.83
CA ALA A 52 8.80 54.61 -8.41
C ALA A 52 7.65 53.89 -7.67
N ALA A 53 6.39 54.23 -7.97
CA ALA A 53 5.22 53.58 -7.37
C ALA A 53 5.06 52.12 -7.83
N ALA A 54 5.39 51.80 -9.08
CA ALA A 54 5.37 50.44 -9.60
C ALA A 54 6.49 49.57 -8.99
N LEU A 55 7.72 50.09 -8.83
CA LEU A 55 8.79 49.34 -8.15
C LEU A 55 8.49 49.11 -6.67
N LEU A 56 7.94 50.10 -5.95
CA LEU A 56 7.64 49.94 -4.52
C LEU A 56 6.49 48.95 -4.27
N THR A 57 5.51 48.88 -5.17
CA THR A 57 4.43 47.87 -5.08
C THR A 57 4.90 46.48 -5.50
N LEU A 58 5.84 46.36 -6.46
CA LEU A 58 6.48 45.07 -6.78
C LEU A 58 7.40 44.56 -5.65
N THR A 59 8.11 45.42 -4.91
CA THR A 59 8.88 44.98 -3.74
C THR A 59 8.00 44.67 -2.51
N LEU A 60 6.86 45.34 -2.33
CA LEU A 60 5.93 45.05 -1.23
C LEU A 60 5.00 43.87 -1.51
N LEU A 61 4.64 43.59 -2.77
CA LEU A 61 3.94 42.34 -3.15
C LEU A 61 4.90 41.14 -3.17
N GLY A 62 6.21 41.36 -3.39
CA GLY A 62 7.26 40.35 -3.24
C GLY A 62 7.52 39.91 -1.80
N LEU A 63 6.93 40.57 -0.80
CA LEU A 63 7.06 40.24 0.64
C LEU A 63 5.81 39.56 1.23
N GLY A 64 4.78 39.28 0.41
CA GLY A 64 3.43 38.93 0.90
C GLY A 64 2.94 37.51 0.67
N TYR A 65 3.58 36.72 -0.20
CA TYR A 65 3.22 35.32 -0.45
C TYR A 65 4.47 34.43 -0.50
N SER A 66 5.00 34.12 0.69
CA SER A 66 5.78 32.90 0.85
C SER A 66 4.82 31.72 0.67
N SER A 67 4.78 31.16 -0.54
CA SER A 67 4.25 29.80 -0.68
C SER A 67 5.12 28.93 0.24
N LYS A 68 4.49 28.27 1.22
CA LYS A 68 5.16 27.18 1.95
C LYS A 68 5.46 26.08 0.94
N THR A 69 6.57 26.20 0.23
CA THR A 69 7.18 25.09 -0.48
C THR A 69 7.69 24.15 0.60
N THR A 70 6.79 23.29 1.06
CA THR A 70 7.14 22.05 1.74
C THR A 70 8.27 21.43 0.94
N ALA A 71 9.40 21.16 1.58
CA ALA A 71 10.48 20.43 0.92
C ALA A 71 9.86 19.19 0.29
N ASN A 72 10.04 18.98 -1.02
CA ASN A 72 9.57 17.78 -1.68
C ASN A 72 10.38 16.62 -1.12
N TYR A 73 9.85 16.01 -0.05
CA TYR A 73 10.41 14.80 0.51
C TYR A 73 10.44 13.75 -0.61
N ARG A 74 11.55 13.01 -0.67
CA ARG A 74 11.72 11.88 -1.57
C ARG A 74 12.33 10.75 -0.80
N HIS A 75 11.83 9.54 -1.04
CA HIS A 75 12.55 8.34 -0.65
C HIS A 75 13.73 8.18 -1.61
N ASP A 76 14.93 8.07 -1.05
CA ASP A 76 16.20 7.93 -1.78
C ASP A 76 16.82 6.53 -1.60
N SER A 77 16.19 5.67 -0.82
CA SER A 77 16.67 4.33 -0.48
C SER A 77 15.51 3.39 -0.16
N PHE A 78 15.66 2.13 -0.59
CA PHE A 78 14.71 1.04 -0.35
C PHE A 78 14.78 0.55 1.10
N ILE A 79 13.69 -0.05 1.57
CA ILE A 79 13.68 -0.79 2.84
C ILE A 79 14.35 -2.15 2.59
N THR A 80 15.27 -2.56 3.47
CA THR A 80 15.96 -3.85 3.39
C THR A 80 15.65 -4.72 4.61
N VAL A 81 16.05 -5.99 4.58
CA VAL A 81 15.93 -6.93 5.70
C VAL A 81 17.33 -7.29 6.22
N GLN A 82 17.50 -7.36 7.53
CA GLN A 82 18.64 -8.01 8.16
C GLN A 82 18.20 -8.86 9.34
N GLY A 83 18.32 -10.18 9.19
CA GLY A 83 17.80 -11.13 10.16
C GLY A 83 16.30 -10.87 10.38
N THR A 84 15.90 -10.68 11.63
CA THR A 84 14.50 -10.51 12.01
C THR A 84 13.99 -9.07 11.99
N GLN A 85 14.71 -8.12 11.36
CA GLN A 85 14.36 -6.69 11.36
C GLN A 85 14.33 -6.10 9.94
N PHE A 86 13.37 -5.22 9.67
CA PHE A 86 13.42 -4.30 8.55
C PHE A 86 14.38 -3.15 8.83
N LEU A 87 14.99 -2.58 7.81
CA LEU A 87 15.94 -1.49 7.91
C LEU A 87 15.65 -0.37 6.90
N HIS A 88 15.76 0.87 7.36
CA HIS A 88 15.89 2.05 6.53
C HIS A 88 17.21 2.75 6.88
N LYS A 89 18.09 2.99 5.88
CA LYS A 89 19.40 3.65 6.08
C LYS A 89 20.20 3.10 7.28
N CYS A 90 20.34 1.77 7.34
CA CYS A 90 20.99 1.04 8.44
C CYS A 90 20.38 1.23 9.85
N ARG A 91 19.15 1.72 9.99
CA ARG A 91 18.42 1.77 11.27
C ARG A 91 17.15 0.89 11.19
N PRO A 92 16.72 0.24 12.29
CA PRO A 92 15.46 -0.50 12.33
C PRO A 92 14.26 0.32 11.84
N PHE A 93 13.45 -0.26 10.96
CA PHE A 93 12.22 0.35 10.44
C PHE A 93 11.00 -0.39 10.99
N TYR A 94 10.49 0.08 12.14
CA TYR A 94 9.30 -0.49 12.75
C TYR A 94 8.03 0.02 12.06
N ILE A 95 7.18 -0.88 11.59
CA ILE A 95 5.97 -0.54 10.83
C ILE A 95 4.82 -0.18 11.78
N ALA A 96 4.30 1.03 11.64
CA ALA A 96 3.01 1.44 12.19
C ALA A 96 2.15 1.88 11.00
N GLY A 97 1.18 1.07 10.59
CA GLY A 97 0.44 1.34 9.36
C GLY A 97 -0.99 0.84 9.35
N PHE A 98 -1.54 0.77 8.15
CA PHE A 98 -2.96 0.52 7.90
C PHE A 98 -3.19 -0.07 6.51
N ASN A 99 -4.31 -0.78 6.37
CA ASN A 99 -4.83 -1.19 5.08
C ASN A 99 -5.88 -0.18 4.59
N VAL A 100 -5.84 0.09 3.28
CA VAL A 100 -6.93 0.76 2.55
C VAL A 100 -6.96 0.26 1.11
N ASP A 101 -7.48 -0.96 0.98
CA ASP A 101 -7.80 -1.71 -0.24
C ASP A 101 -8.18 -0.84 -1.46
N ASN A 102 -9.22 -0.03 -1.32
CA ASN A 102 -9.89 0.67 -2.42
C ASN A 102 -9.50 2.16 -2.55
N LEU A 103 -8.32 2.58 -2.05
CA LEU A 103 -7.94 3.99 -2.07
C LEU A 103 -7.88 4.56 -3.50
N ALA A 104 -7.44 3.76 -4.48
CA ALA A 104 -7.41 4.14 -5.89
C ALA A 104 -8.83 4.37 -6.48
N GLU A 105 -9.86 3.67 -5.98
CA GLU A 105 -11.25 3.88 -6.43
C GLU A 105 -11.75 5.31 -6.16
N ALA A 106 -11.11 6.06 -5.25
CA ALA A 106 -11.46 7.44 -4.95
C ALA A 106 -11.55 8.31 -6.21
N MET A 107 -10.62 8.15 -7.16
CA MET A 107 -10.58 8.91 -8.42
C MET A 107 -11.58 8.43 -9.47
N LEU A 108 -12.12 7.22 -9.29
CA LEU A 108 -13.04 6.57 -10.21
C LEU A 108 -14.50 6.69 -9.74
N ALA A 109 -14.74 6.83 -8.43
CA ALA A 109 -16.07 6.82 -7.82
C ALA A 109 -17.00 7.94 -8.30
N TRP A 110 -18.12 7.54 -8.89
CA TRP A 110 -19.18 8.44 -9.34
C TRP A 110 -20.13 8.80 -8.21
N SER A 111 -20.37 10.09 -7.97
CA SER A 111 -21.24 10.58 -6.88
C SER A 111 -22.53 11.22 -7.42
N PRO A 112 -23.70 10.54 -7.32
CA PRO A 112 -24.99 11.11 -7.74
C PRO A 112 -25.40 12.35 -6.94
N SER A 113 -24.97 12.43 -5.67
CA SER A 113 -25.23 13.56 -4.76
C SER A 113 -24.34 14.78 -5.03
N ARG A 114 -23.41 14.70 -6.00
CA ARG A 114 -22.58 15.81 -6.47
C ARG A 114 -22.82 16.05 -7.97
N ALA A 115 -24.10 16.18 -8.33
CA ALA A 115 -24.54 16.52 -9.69
C ALA A 115 -23.97 17.89 -10.11
N GLY A 116 -22.81 17.86 -10.76
CA GLY A 116 -22.02 19.04 -11.15
C GLY A 116 -20.60 19.01 -10.61
N ALA A 117 -19.63 18.76 -11.50
CA ALA A 117 -18.20 19.04 -11.33
C ALA A 117 -17.38 18.30 -10.24
N ALA A 118 -17.92 17.34 -9.50
CA ALA A 118 -17.11 16.48 -8.62
C ALA A 118 -16.38 15.36 -9.40
N GLY A 119 -15.49 15.75 -10.31
CA GLY A 119 -14.64 14.82 -11.08
C GLY A 119 -13.42 14.30 -10.31
N THR A 120 -12.47 13.72 -11.05
CA THR A 120 -11.20 13.13 -10.57
C THR A 120 -10.47 13.95 -9.50
N ALA A 121 -10.53 15.28 -9.57
CA ALA A 121 -9.96 16.20 -8.58
C ALA A 121 -10.47 15.99 -7.14
N VAL A 122 -11.74 15.61 -6.94
CA VAL A 122 -12.29 15.36 -5.59
C VAL A 122 -11.87 13.98 -5.07
N GLY A 123 -11.73 13.00 -5.96
CA GLY A 123 -11.13 11.71 -5.65
C GLY A 123 -9.66 11.82 -5.25
N ALA A 124 -8.88 12.56 -6.04
CA ALA A 124 -7.50 12.92 -5.74
C ALA A 124 -7.39 13.62 -4.37
N ALA A 125 -8.27 14.58 -4.07
CA ALA A 125 -8.31 15.23 -2.77
C ALA A 125 -8.61 14.27 -1.61
N ALA A 126 -9.44 13.23 -1.84
CA ALA A 126 -9.70 12.20 -0.83
C ALA A 126 -8.48 11.31 -0.57
N ILE A 127 -7.74 10.90 -1.62
CA ILE A 127 -6.46 10.18 -1.51
C ILE A 127 -5.45 10.99 -0.69
N VAL A 128 -5.25 12.25 -1.09
CA VAL A 128 -4.36 13.20 -0.39
C VAL A 128 -4.75 13.34 1.09
N ASN A 129 -6.05 13.45 1.38
CA ASN A 129 -6.57 13.61 2.74
C ASN A 129 -6.33 12.39 3.63
N VAL A 130 -6.64 11.17 3.16
CA VAL A 130 -6.38 9.92 3.91
C VAL A 130 -4.90 9.81 4.26
N LEU A 131 -4.02 9.96 3.27
CA LEU A 131 -2.58 9.85 3.46
C LEU A 131 -2.03 10.97 4.37
N ASN A 132 -2.54 12.21 4.25
CA ASN A 132 -2.16 13.31 5.15
C ASN A 132 -2.49 13.01 6.61
N GLN A 133 -3.69 12.49 6.86
CA GLN A 133 -4.13 12.16 8.22
C GLN A 133 -3.36 10.97 8.80
N ALA A 134 -3.00 9.99 7.97
CA ALA A 134 -2.13 8.88 8.38
C ALA A 134 -0.74 9.37 8.82
N ALA A 135 -0.07 10.18 7.99
CA ALA A 135 1.24 10.75 8.33
C ALA A 135 1.18 11.68 9.56
N ALA A 136 0.13 12.49 9.70
CA ALA A 136 -0.11 13.31 10.89
C ALA A 136 -0.41 12.48 12.17
N ALA A 137 -0.93 11.27 12.02
CA ALA A 137 -1.08 10.30 13.11
C ALA A 137 0.22 9.54 13.45
N GLY A 138 1.30 9.74 12.67
CA GLY A 138 2.58 9.06 12.83
C GLY A 138 2.65 7.69 12.16
N LEU A 139 1.64 7.30 11.36
CA LEU A 139 1.68 6.07 10.57
C LEU A 139 2.68 6.25 9.42
N ASN A 140 3.44 5.19 9.11
CA ASN A 140 4.57 5.23 8.18
C ASN A 140 4.42 4.28 6.97
N THR A 141 3.41 3.41 6.96
CA THR A 141 3.21 2.40 5.91
C THR A 141 1.72 2.24 5.59
N VAL A 142 1.39 2.06 4.32
CA VAL A 142 0.06 1.73 3.83
C VAL A 142 0.11 0.47 2.96
N ARG A 143 -0.81 -0.47 3.17
CA ARG A 143 -1.05 -1.60 2.25
C ARG A 143 -2.33 -1.35 1.46
N THR A 144 -2.27 -1.57 0.14
CA THR A 144 -3.34 -1.28 -0.83
C THR A 144 -3.23 -2.25 -2.01
N TRP A 145 -4.32 -2.42 -2.75
CA TRP A 145 -4.36 -3.34 -3.88
C TRP A 145 -3.84 -2.72 -5.18
N ALA A 146 -3.21 -3.54 -6.02
CA ALA A 146 -2.83 -3.26 -7.40
C ALA A 146 -3.65 -4.06 -8.43
N HIS A 147 -4.86 -4.48 -8.04
CA HIS A 147 -5.80 -5.27 -8.84
C HIS A 147 -7.23 -4.70 -8.75
N THR A 148 -8.20 -5.34 -9.42
CA THR A 148 -9.61 -4.93 -9.35
C THR A 148 -10.17 -5.19 -7.95
N THR A 149 -10.82 -4.17 -7.40
CA THR A 149 -11.46 -4.18 -6.08
C THR A 149 -12.97 -4.00 -6.16
N ASN A 150 -13.46 -3.47 -7.28
CA ASN A 150 -14.87 -3.26 -7.58
C ASN A 150 -15.13 -3.64 -9.05
N PRO A 151 -15.96 -4.65 -9.34
CA PRO A 151 -16.18 -5.16 -10.70
C PRO A 151 -16.79 -4.13 -11.67
N LYS A 152 -17.39 -3.05 -11.14
CA LYS A 152 -17.92 -1.95 -11.97
C LYS A 152 -16.81 -1.04 -12.53
N GLN A 153 -15.61 -1.12 -11.97
CA GLN A 153 -14.45 -0.31 -12.30
C GLN A 153 -13.17 -1.17 -12.25
N PRO A 154 -13.02 -2.10 -13.21
CA PRO A 154 -11.90 -3.03 -13.22
C PRO A 154 -10.56 -2.29 -13.40
N PHE A 155 -9.59 -2.62 -12.54
CA PHE A 155 -8.20 -2.20 -12.71
C PHE A 155 -7.60 -2.89 -13.94
N GLN A 156 -7.82 -4.19 -14.06
CA GLN A 156 -7.50 -4.99 -15.24
C GLN A 156 -8.80 -5.41 -15.93
N VAL A 157 -9.03 -4.90 -17.14
CA VAL A 157 -10.27 -5.09 -17.91
C VAL A 157 -10.29 -6.46 -18.59
N SER A 158 -9.11 -6.95 -19.00
CA SER A 158 -8.92 -8.30 -19.58
C SER A 158 -7.43 -8.67 -19.55
N PRO A 159 -7.02 -9.89 -19.95
CA PRO A 159 -5.61 -10.29 -20.00
C PRO A 159 -4.68 -9.29 -20.70
N GLY A 160 -3.83 -8.60 -19.92
CA GLY A 160 -2.87 -7.61 -20.41
C GLY A 160 -3.46 -6.24 -20.78
N ALA A 161 -4.74 -5.98 -20.54
CA ALA A 161 -5.39 -4.69 -20.80
C ALA A 161 -5.96 -4.10 -19.50
N TYR A 162 -5.59 -2.85 -19.20
CA TYR A 162 -5.84 -2.18 -17.93
C TYR A 162 -6.61 -0.86 -18.14
N ASP A 163 -7.35 -0.42 -17.13
CA ASP A 163 -7.91 0.93 -17.12
C ASP A 163 -6.81 1.93 -16.71
N GLU A 164 -6.44 2.81 -17.63
CA GLU A 164 -5.41 3.82 -17.40
C GLU A 164 -5.79 4.80 -16.27
N ASN A 165 -7.08 5.05 -16.01
CA ASN A 165 -7.50 5.87 -14.89
C ASN A 165 -7.25 5.17 -13.54
N ALA A 166 -7.42 3.84 -13.49
CA ALA A 166 -7.12 3.06 -12.28
C ALA A 166 -5.61 3.03 -12.01
N PHE A 167 -4.79 2.89 -13.05
CA PHE A 167 -3.35 3.06 -12.95
C PHE A 167 -2.94 4.48 -12.51
N GLN A 168 -3.53 5.54 -13.06
CA GLN A 168 -3.24 6.92 -12.66
C GLN A 168 -3.69 7.23 -11.22
N ALA A 169 -4.72 6.54 -10.73
CA ALA A 169 -5.11 6.63 -9.33
C ALA A 169 -4.09 5.97 -8.40
N LEU A 170 -3.55 4.81 -8.78
CA LEU A 170 -2.45 4.15 -8.05
C LEU A 170 -1.15 4.97 -8.11
N ASP A 171 -0.84 5.55 -9.28
CA ASP A 171 0.28 6.48 -9.46
C ASP A 171 0.20 7.64 -8.45
N LEU A 172 -1.00 8.22 -8.28
CA LEU A 172 -1.24 9.29 -7.31
C LEU A 172 -1.11 8.79 -5.86
N VAL A 173 -1.62 7.60 -5.51
CA VAL A 173 -1.45 7.03 -4.17
C VAL A 173 0.04 6.94 -3.80
N ILE A 174 0.86 6.41 -4.70
CA ILE A 174 2.32 6.27 -4.49
C ILE A 174 2.99 7.64 -4.43
N ALA A 175 2.72 8.54 -5.38
CA ALA A 175 3.35 9.87 -5.39
C ALA A 175 2.93 10.75 -4.20
N GLU A 176 1.71 10.57 -3.68
CA GLU A 176 1.25 11.26 -2.47
C GLU A 176 1.76 10.58 -1.18
N ALA A 177 1.99 9.27 -1.19
CA ALA A 177 2.69 8.56 -0.11
C ALA A 177 4.14 9.04 0.02
N GLU A 178 4.85 9.20 -1.12
CA GLU A 178 6.22 9.75 -1.15
C GLU A 178 6.26 11.10 -0.44
N LYS A 179 5.45 12.08 -0.86
CA LYS A 179 5.45 13.45 -0.31
C LYS A 179 5.22 13.52 1.21
N LYS A 180 4.68 12.46 1.81
CA LYS A 180 4.35 12.33 3.24
C LYS A 180 5.28 11.37 3.98
N GLY A 181 6.26 10.79 3.29
CA GLY A 181 7.21 9.81 3.81
C GLY A 181 6.59 8.48 4.22
N LEU A 182 5.42 8.16 3.68
CA LEU A 182 4.80 6.84 3.81
C LEU A 182 5.49 5.85 2.86
N ARG A 183 5.55 4.58 3.26
CA ARG A 183 5.87 3.45 2.38
C ARG A 183 4.59 2.77 1.90
N VAL A 184 4.61 2.16 0.72
CA VAL A 184 3.49 1.43 0.14
C VAL A 184 3.81 -0.06 0.02
N ILE A 185 2.91 -0.92 0.49
CA ILE A 185 2.90 -2.34 0.15
C ILE A 185 1.80 -2.55 -0.88
N LEU A 186 2.17 -3.10 -2.03
CA LEU A 186 1.25 -3.39 -3.13
C LEU A 186 1.01 -4.88 -3.21
N SER A 187 -0.23 -5.32 -2.98
CA SER A 187 -0.61 -6.70 -3.24
C SER A 187 -1.30 -6.84 -4.59
N LEU A 188 -0.95 -7.92 -5.29
CA LEU A 188 -1.06 -8.02 -6.75
C LEU A 188 -2.32 -8.76 -7.25
N VAL A 189 -3.02 -9.51 -6.39
CA VAL A 189 -4.26 -10.24 -6.70
C VAL A 189 -4.92 -10.68 -5.39
N ASP A 190 -6.24 -10.93 -5.40
CA ASP A 190 -6.99 -11.38 -4.23
C ASP A 190 -7.43 -12.85 -4.32
N ASN A 191 -7.50 -13.55 -3.19
CA ASN A 191 -8.06 -14.89 -3.11
C ASN A 191 -9.60 -14.91 -3.07
N TRP A 192 -10.23 -13.86 -2.51
CA TRP A 192 -11.66 -13.89 -2.15
C TRP A 192 -12.62 -13.39 -3.22
N LYS A 193 -12.15 -12.54 -4.13
CA LYS A 193 -12.96 -11.95 -5.19
C LYS A 193 -13.04 -12.87 -6.40
N TYR A 194 -14.16 -12.79 -7.12
CA TYR A 194 -14.19 -13.32 -8.49
C TYR A 194 -13.47 -12.34 -9.42
N GLU A 195 -14.06 -11.18 -9.72
CA GLU A 195 -13.37 -10.12 -10.48
C GLU A 195 -12.23 -9.48 -9.69
N GLY A 196 -11.02 -9.45 -10.27
CA GLY A 196 -9.79 -9.02 -9.60
C GLY A 196 -9.10 -10.09 -8.75
N GLY A 197 -9.71 -11.25 -8.58
CA GLY A 197 -9.14 -12.36 -7.81
C GLY A 197 -8.67 -13.53 -8.66
N VAL A 198 -8.17 -14.55 -7.97
CA VAL A 198 -7.60 -15.77 -8.57
C VAL A 198 -8.55 -16.48 -9.54
N ASP A 199 -9.87 -16.43 -9.29
CA ASP A 199 -10.87 -17.13 -10.09
C ASP A 199 -11.09 -16.47 -11.47
N GLU A 200 -10.99 -15.14 -11.58
CA GLU A 200 -11.02 -14.46 -12.89
C GLU A 200 -9.77 -14.79 -13.73
N PHE A 201 -8.59 -14.87 -13.10
CA PHE A 201 -7.37 -15.31 -13.78
C PHE A 201 -7.47 -16.75 -14.30
N VAL A 202 -8.14 -17.65 -13.57
CA VAL A 202 -8.45 -19.02 -14.01
C VAL A 202 -9.43 -19.03 -15.18
N ASP A 203 -10.48 -18.21 -15.13
CA ASP A 203 -11.50 -18.11 -16.18
C ASP A 203 -11.01 -17.40 -17.46
N TRP A 204 -10.01 -16.52 -17.37
CA TRP A 204 -9.36 -15.89 -18.52
C TRP A 204 -8.38 -16.80 -19.28
N ALA A 205 -7.85 -17.86 -18.65
CA ALA A 205 -6.82 -18.69 -19.26
C ALA A 205 -7.40 -19.66 -20.29
N LYS A 206 -6.99 -19.53 -21.56
CA LYS A 206 -7.43 -20.39 -22.68
C LYS A 206 -7.04 -21.88 -22.54
N THR A 207 -6.11 -22.18 -21.64
CA THR A 207 -5.66 -23.53 -21.25
C THR A 207 -6.60 -24.20 -20.26
N VAL A 208 -7.36 -23.42 -19.49
CA VAL A 208 -8.34 -23.90 -18.51
C VAL A 208 -9.66 -24.22 -19.21
N PRO A 209 -10.33 -25.36 -18.91
CA PRO A 209 -11.68 -25.63 -19.39
C PRO A 209 -12.67 -24.53 -18.98
N ALA A 210 -13.53 -24.12 -19.91
CA ALA A 210 -14.56 -23.11 -19.65
C ALA A 210 -15.45 -23.51 -18.45
N ARG A 211 -15.80 -22.53 -17.61
CA ARG A 211 -16.68 -22.72 -16.46
C ARG A 211 -18.08 -23.19 -16.90
N ASP A 212 -18.54 -24.31 -16.36
CA ASP A 212 -19.86 -24.92 -16.64
C ASP A 212 -20.91 -24.64 -15.55
N LYS A 213 -20.49 -24.08 -14.40
CA LYS A 213 -21.39 -23.63 -13.32
C LYS A 213 -21.61 -22.12 -13.39
N LYS A 214 -22.75 -21.64 -12.88
CA LYS A 214 -22.96 -20.19 -12.66
C LYS A 214 -21.89 -19.64 -11.73
N TYR A 215 -21.38 -18.45 -12.02
CA TYR A 215 -20.47 -17.72 -11.13
C TYR A 215 -21.02 -17.66 -9.70
N PRO A 216 -20.15 -17.69 -8.68
CA PRO A 216 -20.55 -17.34 -7.33
C PRO A 216 -21.20 -15.95 -7.32
N VAL A 217 -22.20 -15.75 -6.47
CA VAL A 217 -22.73 -14.41 -6.23
C VAL A 217 -21.91 -13.81 -5.08
N ALA A 218 -21.24 -12.67 -5.33
CA ALA A 218 -20.55 -11.93 -4.30
C ALA A 218 -21.50 -11.59 -3.13
N THR A 219 -21.04 -11.82 -1.91
CA THR A 219 -21.81 -11.60 -0.68
C THR A 219 -21.32 -10.36 0.03
N GLY A 220 -21.97 -9.23 -0.20
CA GLY A 220 -21.56 -7.95 0.36
C GLY A 220 -21.41 -6.86 -0.70
N GLY A 221 -20.78 -5.76 -0.32
CA GLY A 221 -20.51 -4.61 -1.21
C GLY A 221 -19.07 -4.53 -1.72
N ASP A 222 -18.20 -5.41 -1.24
CA ASP A 222 -16.75 -5.50 -1.46
C ASP A 222 -16.34 -6.55 -2.51
N GLY A 223 -17.27 -7.41 -2.94
CA GLY A 223 -17.03 -8.39 -4.01
C GLY A 223 -16.59 -9.78 -3.53
N ASP A 224 -16.50 -10.00 -2.22
CA ASP A 224 -16.01 -11.26 -1.66
C ASP A 224 -17.03 -12.39 -1.82
N VAL A 225 -16.52 -13.61 -2.03
CA VAL A 225 -17.31 -14.81 -2.29
C VAL A 225 -17.34 -15.72 -1.06
N ASN A 226 -18.54 -15.94 -0.51
CA ASN A 226 -18.77 -16.81 0.64
C ASN A 226 -19.37 -18.17 0.23
N ASP A 227 -18.87 -19.26 0.84
CA ASP A 227 -19.25 -20.64 0.58
C ASP A 227 -20.23 -21.26 1.61
N MET A 228 -20.62 -20.53 2.67
CA MET A 228 -21.44 -21.08 3.78
C MET A 228 -22.71 -21.80 3.30
N GLU A 229 -23.40 -21.26 2.30
CA GLU A 229 -24.66 -21.79 1.73
C GLU A 229 -24.47 -22.75 0.54
N TRP A 230 -23.22 -23.14 0.21
CA TRP A 230 -22.96 -23.99 -0.95
C TRP A 230 -23.16 -25.48 -0.64
N SER A 231 -23.69 -26.22 -1.62
CA SER A 231 -23.67 -27.69 -1.59
C SER A 231 -22.24 -28.21 -1.69
N GLU A 232 -22.01 -29.43 -1.19
CA GLU A 232 -20.69 -30.08 -1.22
C GLU A 232 -20.13 -30.18 -2.65
N ASP A 233 -20.95 -30.60 -3.62
CA ASP A 233 -20.61 -30.61 -5.06
C ASP A 233 -20.11 -29.25 -5.56
N ARG A 234 -20.67 -28.15 -5.04
CA ARG A 234 -20.27 -26.78 -5.42
C ARG A 234 -18.96 -26.38 -4.74
N LYS A 235 -18.77 -26.71 -3.47
CA LYS A 235 -17.50 -26.49 -2.74
C LYS A 235 -16.35 -27.25 -3.39
N GLN A 236 -16.56 -28.53 -3.71
CA GLN A 236 -15.58 -29.35 -4.42
C GLN A 236 -15.26 -28.76 -5.81
N TYR A 237 -16.28 -28.34 -6.58
CA TYR A 237 -16.09 -27.74 -7.90
C TYR A 237 -15.20 -26.49 -7.85
N GLU A 238 -15.53 -25.53 -6.99
CA GLU A 238 -14.78 -24.27 -6.91
C GLU A 238 -13.39 -24.47 -6.32
N ALA A 239 -13.22 -25.36 -5.33
CA ALA A 239 -11.91 -25.68 -4.79
C ALA A 239 -10.98 -26.32 -5.85
N LEU A 240 -11.48 -27.29 -6.62
CA LEU A 240 -10.72 -27.89 -7.73
C LEU A 240 -10.40 -26.88 -8.84
N ARG A 241 -11.29 -25.90 -9.08
CA ARG A 241 -11.05 -24.84 -10.05
C ARG A 241 -10.02 -23.82 -9.56
N LYS A 242 -10.08 -23.39 -8.30
CA LYS A 242 -9.12 -22.45 -7.68
C LYS A 242 -7.69 -23.00 -7.68
N VAL A 243 -7.50 -24.32 -7.54
CA VAL A 243 -6.19 -25.01 -7.68
C VAL A 243 -5.50 -24.73 -9.03
N LEU A 244 -6.26 -24.46 -10.09
CA LEU A 244 -5.71 -24.15 -11.41
C LEU A 244 -4.94 -22.84 -11.43
N PHE A 245 -5.21 -21.90 -10.51
CA PHE A 245 -4.42 -20.68 -10.37
C PHE A 245 -2.94 -20.98 -10.02
N PHE A 246 -2.73 -21.95 -9.14
CA PHE A 246 -1.40 -22.35 -8.68
C PHE A 246 -0.68 -23.26 -9.70
N THR A 247 -1.41 -23.93 -10.59
CA THR A 247 -0.88 -25.05 -11.39
C THR A 247 -0.87 -24.83 -12.90
N ASP A 248 -1.88 -24.19 -13.47
CA ASP A 248 -2.02 -24.07 -14.93
C ASP A 248 -0.99 -23.10 -15.54
N ALA A 249 -0.31 -23.55 -16.61
CA ALA A 249 0.76 -22.79 -17.24
C ALA A 249 0.29 -21.50 -17.93
N GLY A 250 -0.96 -21.47 -18.41
CA GLY A 250 -1.59 -20.26 -18.97
C GLY A 250 -1.93 -19.26 -17.89
N VAL A 251 -2.60 -19.69 -16.80
CA VAL A 251 -2.93 -18.82 -15.66
C VAL A 251 -1.66 -18.21 -15.05
N LYS A 252 -0.64 -19.03 -14.80
CA LYS A 252 0.68 -18.56 -14.34
C LYS A 252 1.34 -17.57 -15.29
N THR A 253 1.10 -17.69 -16.61
CA THR A 253 1.61 -16.73 -17.60
C THR A 253 0.82 -15.41 -17.57
N LEU A 254 -0.50 -15.45 -17.35
CA LEU A 254 -1.31 -14.25 -17.14
C LEU A 254 -0.84 -13.47 -15.91
N TYR A 255 -0.62 -14.18 -14.80
CA TYR A 255 -0.15 -13.55 -13.55
C TYR A 255 1.27 -12.97 -13.66
N ARG A 256 2.21 -13.65 -14.34
CA ARG A 256 3.52 -13.07 -14.68
C ARG A 256 3.43 -11.80 -15.53
N ASN A 257 2.52 -11.77 -16.51
CA ASN A 257 2.27 -10.56 -17.31
C ASN A 257 1.69 -9.42 -16.45
N HIS A 258 0.89 -9.75 -15.42
CA HIS A 258 0.41 -8.79 -14.43
C HIS A 258 1.55 -8.22 -13.58
N ILE A 259 2.39 -9.08 -12.98
CA ILE A 259 3.63 -8.65 -12.28
C ILE A 259 4.43 -7.67 -13.15
N ARG A 260 4.68 -8.02 -14.42
CA ARG A 260 5.43 -7.17 -15.34
C ARG A 260 4.76 -5.80 -15.55
N ALA A 261 3.45 -5.78 -15.79
CA ALA A 261 2.70 -4.55 -16.04
C ALA A 261 2.74 -3.58 -14.83
N ILE A 262 2.71 -4.10 -13.60
CA ILE A 262 2.88 -3.31 -12.38
C ILE A 262 4.34 -2.83 -12.25
N LEU A 263 5.33 -3.72 -12.35
CA LEU A 263 6.75 -3.37 -12.12
C LEU A 263 7.31 -2.39 -13.16
N GLU A 264 6.88 -2.51 -14.42
CA GLU A 264 7.34 -1.66 -15.53
C GLU A 264 6.49 -0.38 -15.70
N ARG A 265 5.48 -0.15 -14.84
CA ARG A 265 4.66 1.08 -14.84
C ARG A 265 5.55 2.30 -14.58
N VAL A 266 5.50 3.28 -15.48
CA VAL A 266 6.01 4.64 -15.21
C VAL A 266 4.90 5.44 -14.55
N ASN A 267 5.15 5.89 -13.31
CA ASN A 267 4.24 6.70 -12.54
C ASN A 267 4.03 8.06 -13.21
N THR A 268 2.80 8.38 -13.62
CA THR A 268 2.46 9.62 -14.34
C THR A 268 2.57 10.90 -13.50
N VAL A 269 2.68 10.78 -12.16
CA VAL A 269 2.79 11.89 -11.22
C VAL A 269 4.23 12.12 -10.76
N SER A 270 5.00 11.07 -10.45
CA SER A 270 6.39 11.17 -9.99
C SER A 270 7.43 11.01 -11.11
N GLY A 271 7.06 10.39 -12.24
CA GLY A 271 7.94 10.08 -13.36
C GLY A 271 8.86 8.87 -13.16
N LYS A 272 8.76 8.17 -12.01
CA LYS A 272 9.58 6.99 -11.69
C LYS A 272 8.96 5.70 -12.24
N VAL A 273 9.80 4.72 -12.58
CA VAL A 273 9.33 3.33 -12.81
C VAL A 273 9.03 2.69 -11.44
N TYR A 274 7.94 1.94 -11.30
CA TYR A 274 7.54 1.37 -9.99
C TYR A 274 8.65 0.53 -9.35
N ARG A 275 9.30 -0.37 -10.10
CA ARG A 275 10.46 -1.16 -9.61
C ARG A 275 11.70 -0.35 -9.21
N GLU A 276 11.72 0.94 -9.51
CA GLU A 276 12.78 1.90 -9.22
C GLU A 276 12.31 2.99 -8.22
N ASP A 277 11.07 2.94 -7.75
CA ASP A 277 10.50 3.90 -6.79
C ASP A 277 10.54 3.36 -5.35
N PRO A 278 11.53 3.74 -4.52
CA PRO A 278 11.63 3.26 -3.14
C PRO A 278 10.44 3.66 -2.25
N THR A 279 9.49 4.47 -2.73
CA THR A 279 8.23 4.68 -2.03
C THR A 279 7.45 3.37 -1.84
N ILE A 280 7.55 2.45 -2.80
CA ILE A 280 7.12 1.07 -2.60
C ILE A 280 8.13 0.40 -1.64
N MET A 281 7.64 -0.32 -0.65
CA MET A 281 8.46 -1.11 0.27
C MET A 281 8.50 -2.56 -0.16
N ALA A 282 7.34 -3.12 -0.51
CA ALA A 282 7.20 -4.53 -0.83
C ALA A 282 6.10 -4.78 -1.86
N PHE A 283 6.26 -5.88 -2.58
CA PHE A 283 5.20 -6.55 -3.32
C PHE A 283 4.71 -7.77 -2.54
N ASP A 284 3.40 -7.85 -2.37
CA ASP A 284 2.67 -8.96 -1.76
C ASP A 284 2.05 -9.75 -2.93
N LEU A 285 2.33 -11.06 -2.98
CA LEU A 285 2.01 -11.86 -4.17
C LEU A 285 0.52 -12.13 -4.34
N LEU A 286 -0.22 -12.36 -3.26
CA LEU A 286 -1.63 -12.74 -3.32
C LEU A 286 -2.22 -12.56 -1.93
N ASN A 287 -3.26 -11.75 -1.80
CA ASN A 287 -3.99 -11.65 -0.54
C ASN A 287 -4.59 -13.00 -0.12
N GLU A 288 -4.30 -13.42 1.11
CA GLU A 288 -4.86 -14.60 1.79
C GLU A 288 -4.94 -15.86 0.89
N PRO A 289 -3.82 -16.38 0.35
CA PRO A 289 -3.82 -17.52 -0.56
C PRO A 289 -4.49 -18.73 0.09
N ARG A 290 -5.60 -19.20 -0.50
CA ARG A 290 -6.30 -20.40 -0.04
C ARG A 290 -6.34 -21.50 -1.09
N CYS A 291 -6.21 -22.72 -0.59
CA CYS A 291 -6.55 -23.92 -1.31
C CYS A 291 -7.08 -24.99 -0.33
N SER A 292 -8.01 -25.83 -0.76
CA SER A 292 -8.56 -26.85 0.15
C SER A 292 -7.80 -28.17 0.05
N VAL A 293 -7.04 -28.51 1.10
CA VAL A 293 -6.38 -29.82 1.26
C VAL A 293 -7.42 -30.96 1.28
N SER A 294 -8.65 -30.68 1.72
CA SER A 294 -9.76 -31.66 1.71
C SER A 294 -10.15 -32.15 0.31
N TYR A 295 -9.97 -31.31 -0.72
CA TYR A 295 -10.27 -31.67 -2.12
C TYR A 295 -9.01 -31.88 -2.97
N THR A 296 -7.87 -31.32 -2.57
CA THR A 296 -6.56 -31.48 -3.24
C THR A 296 -5.48 -31.74 -2.19
N PRO A 297 -5.17 -33.01 -1.86
CA PRO A 297 -4.28 -33.36 -0.75
C PRO A 297 -2.88 -32.71 -0.79
N ASP A 298 -2.30 -32.56 -1.99
CA ASP A 298 -0.98 -31.95 -2.17
C ASP A 298 -1.00 -30.40 -2.17
N CYS A 299 -2.13 -29.73 -1.91
CA CYS A 299 -2.24 -28.32 -2.31
C CYS A 299 -1.28 -27.36 -1.58
N THR A 300 -0.93 -27.62 -0.32
CA THR A 300 0.10 -26.83 0.38
C THR A 300 1.43 -26.78 -0.38
N LYS A 301 1.80 -27.88 -1.05
CA LYS A 301 2.99 -27.97 -1.90
C LYS A 301 2.80 -27.27 -3.25
N LEU A 302 1.59 -27.28 -3.81
CA LEU A 302 1.27 -26.54 -5.05
C LEU A 302 1.34 -25.03 -4.84
N VAL A 303 0.85 -24.54 -3.69
CA VAL A 303 1.01 -23.14 -3.27
C VAL A 303 2.48 -22.80 -3.06
N GLU A 304 3.27 -23.66 -2.39
CA GLU A 304 4.73 -23.47 -2.24
C GLU A 304 5.44 -23.36 -3.61
N GLN A 305 5.14 -24.25 -4.55
CA GLN A 305 5.74 -24.22 -5.89
C GLN A 305 5.37 -22.96 -6.66
N TRP A 306 4.12 -22.50 -6.54
CA TRP A 306 3.67 -21.25 -7.15
C TRP A 306 4.34 -20.03 -6.52
N VAL A 307 4.43 -19.95 -5.19
CA VAL A 307 5.12 -18.87 -4.47
C VAL A 307 6.58 -18.79 -4.92
N TYR A 308 7.28 -19.92 -4.98
CA TYR A 308 8.66 -19.95 -5.45
C TYR A 308 8.79 -19.47 -6.91
N GLU A 309 7.94 -19.95 -7.82
CA GLU A 309 7.94 -19.57 -9.24
C GLU A 309 7.67 -18.07 -9.43
N MET A 310 6.69 -17.50 -8.71
CA MET A 310 6.27 -16.11 -8.87
C MET A 310 7.20 -15.13 -8.15
N ALA A 311 7.64 -15.44 -6.93
CA ALA A 311 8.65 -14.64 -6.24
C ALA A 311 9.96 -14.59 -7.04
N THR A 312 10.40 -15.72 -7.60
CA THR A 312 11.59 -15.78 -8.48
C THR A 312 11.38 -14.95 -9.75
N HIS A 313 10.20 -15.00 -10.37
CA HIS A 313 9.91 -14.17 -11.54
C HIS A 313 9.94 -12.67 -11.21
N LEU A 314 9.29 -12.26 -10.12
CA LEU A 314 9.28 -10.88 -9.65
C LEU A 314 10.71 -10.39 -9.37
N LYS A 315 11.49 -11.16 -8.59
CA LYS A 315 12.91 -10.87 -8.30
C LYS A 315 13.81 -10.84 -9.54
N SER A 316 13.43 -11.49 -10.64
CA SER A 316 14.16 -11.40 -11.92
C SER A 316 13.93 -10.08 -12.67
N LEU A 317 12.83 -9.38 -12.37
CA LEU A 317 12.47 -8.08 -12.94
C LEU A 317 12.82 -6.89 -12.02
N ASP A 318 12.87 -7.13 -10.70
CA ASP A 318 13.12 -6.16 -9.65
C ASP A 318 13.98 -6.77 -8.52
N GLN A 319 15.20 -6.24 -8.33
CA GLN A 319 16.12 -6.67 -7.27
C GLN A 319 16.17 -5.69 -6.08
N ASN A 320 15.36 -4.63 -6.11
CA ASN A 320 15.37 -3.55 -5.13
C ASN A 320 14.33 -3.80 -4.01
N HIS A 321 13.12 -4.19 -4.40
CA HIS A 321 11.99 -4.30 -3.46
C HIS A 321 11.94 -5.62 -2.70
N LEU A 322 11.31 -5.57 -1.53
CA LEU A 322 10.98 -6.77 -0.76
C LEU A 322 9.80 -7.51 -1.40
N VAL A 323 9.73 -8.82 -1.18
CA VAL A 323 8.62 -9.69 -1.60
C VAL A 323 8.12 -10.46 -0.40
N THR A 324 6.80 -10.50 -0.25
CA THR A 324 6.11 -11.40 0.69
C THR A 324 4.96 -12.11 0.00
N ILE A 325 4.28 -13.00 0.73
CA ILE A 325 3.27 -13.89 0.18
C ILE A 325 1.88 -13.24 0.20
N GLY A 326 1.54 -12.51 1.27
CA GLY A 326 0.15 -12.11 1.56
C GLY A 326 -0.60 -13.13 2.45
N ALA A 327 0.12 -13.94 3.23
CA ALA A 327 -0.44 -15.11 3.91
C ALA A 327 -1.03 -14.79 5.30
N GLU A 328 -2.17 -15.43 5.61
CA GLU A 328 -2.79 -15.31 6.93
C GLU A 328 -1.93 -15.90 8.04
N GLY A 329 -1.07 -16.88 7.72
CA GLY A 329 -0.10 -17.45 8.64
C GLY A 329 -0.47 -18.81 9.21
N PHE A 330 -1.38 -19.57 8.59
CA PHE A 330 -1.69 -20.91 9.10
C PHE A 330 -0.51 -21.87 8.95
N TRP A 331 -0.24 -22.62 10.02
CA TRP A 331 0.67 -23.78 9.97
C TRP A 331 -0.04 -24.97 9.31
N GLY A 332 0.65 -25.69 8.43
CA GLY A 332 0.05 -26.76 7.63
C GLY A 332 -0.24 -28.04 8.43
N VAL A 333 -0.97 -28.98 7.82
CA VAL A 333 -1.39 -30.27 8.42
C VAL A 333 -0.27 -31.16 8.97
N HIS A 334 1.00 -30.86 8.67
CA HIS A 334 2.17 -31.62 9.15
C HIS A 334 3.07 -30.83 10.10
N ASP A 335 2.81 -29.54 10.29
CA ASP A 335 3.52 -28.71 11.25
C ASP A 335 3.01 -28.96 12.68
N LYS A 336 3.88 -28.76 13.69
CA LYS A 336 3.56 -28.98 15.10
C LYS A 336 2.84 -27.79 15.73
N MET A 337 3.03 -26.59 15.21
CA MET A 337 2.37 -25.37 15.65
C MET A 337 0.93 -25.24 15.08
N GLN A 338 0.46 -26.18 14.25
CA GLN A 338 -0.94 -26.23 13.80
C GLN A 338 -1.95 -26.28 14.97
N ILE A 339 -1.52 -26.66 16.18
CA ILE A 339 -2.33 -26.60 17.41
C ILE A 339 -2.69 -25.16 17.84
N ALA A 340 -1.95 -24.16 17.35
CA ALA A 340 -2.22 -22.73 17.57
C ALA A 340 -3.05 -22.10 16.45
N ASN A 341 -3.41 -22.86 15.41
CA ASN A 341 -4.34 -22.39 14.38
C ASN A 341 -5.74 -22.13 14.98
N PRO A 342 -6.51 -21.19 14.42
CA PRO A 342 -7.89 -20.98 14.84
C PRO A 342 -8.73 -22.25 14.64
N GLY A 343 -9.58 -22.57 15.63
CA GLY A 343 -10.41 -23.77 15.66
C GLY A 343 -9.71 -25.04 16.17
N ALA A 344 -8.38 -25.04 16.34
CA ALA A 344 -7.63 -26.23 16.74
C ALA A 344 -7.93 -26.66 18.18
N ALA A 345 -8.11 -25.71 19.11
CA ALA A 345 -8.50 -25.98 20.49
C ALA A 345 -9.91 -26.59 20.59
N GLU A 346 -10.77 -26.26 19.62
CA GLU A 346 -12.13 -26.79 19.45
C GLU A 346 -12.16 -28.11 18.65
N GLY A 347 -11.01 -28.65 18.25
CA GLY A 347 -10.88 -29.91 17.50
C GLY A 347 -11.09 -29.80 15.99
N SER A 348 -11.01 -28.60 15.43
CA SER A 348 -11.10 -28.34 13.99
C SER A 348 -9.74 -28.12 13.34
N ASP A 349 -9.56 -28.64 12.12
CA ASP A 349 -8.30 -28.55 11.35
C ASP A 349 -8.46 -27.73 10.05
N TRP A 350 -9.53 -26.95 9.92
CA TRP A 350 -9.86 -26.18 8.70
C TRP A 350 -8.71 -25.26 8.26
N ALA A 351 -8.04 -24.61 9.23
CA ALA A 351 -6.95 -23.68 8.99
C ALA A 351 -5.67 -24.41 8.55
N ALA A 352 -5.36 -25.57 9.14
CA ALA A 352 -4.25 -26.41 8.68
C ALA A 352 -4.49 -26.95 7.25
N LYS A 353 -5.76 -27.17 6.89
CA LYS A 353 -6.20 -27.59 5.55
C LYS A 353 -6.44 -26.43 4.57
N ALA A 354 -6.12 -25.19 4.94
CA ALA A 354 -6.29 -23.99 4.12
C ALA A 354 -5.26 -23.85 2.98
N GLY A 355 -4.33 -24.80 2.85
CA GLY A 355 -3.31 -24.81 1.79
C GLY A 355 -2.13 -23.88 2.06
N GLN A 356 -2.09 -23.22 3.22
CA GLN A 356 -0.95 -22.46 3.72
C GLN A 356 -0.05 -23.36 4.58
N ASP A 357 1.23 -22.99 4.68
CA ASP A 357 2.13 -23.44 5.74
C ASP A 357 3.10 -22.32 6.10
N PHE A 358 2.88 -21.66 7.23
CA PHE A 358 3.64 -20.48 7.64
C PHE A 358 5.16 -20.67 7.58
N VAL A 359 5.66 -21.81 8.06
CA VAL A 359 7.10 -22.07 8.11
C VAL A 359 7.62 -22.44 6.72
N HIS A 360 7.04 -23.43 6.06
CA HIS A 360 7.53 -23.90 4.76
C HIS A 360 7.44 -22.82 3.67
N HIS A 361 6.34 -22.05 3.65
CA HIS A 361 6.13 -21.04 2.62
C HIS A 361 7.08 -19.84 2.80
N HIS A 362 7.24 -19.33 4.02
CA HIS A 362 8.08 -18.15 4.26
C HIS A 362 9.58 -18.46 4.42
N ASN A 363 10.01 -19.71 4.56
CA ASN A 363 11.44 -20.04 4.68
C ASN A 363 12.22 -19.92 3.34
N MET A 364 11.52 -19.76 2.21
CA MET A 364 12.15 -19.65 0.88
C MET A 364 13.07 -18.42 0.77
N PRO A 365 14.28 -18.51 0.19
CA PRO A 365 15.18 -17.36 0.04
C PRO A 365 14.64 -16.20 -0.83
N VAL A 366 13.59 -16.44 -1.62
CA VAL A 366 12.95 -15.45 -2.51
C VAL A 366 11.82 -14.65 -1.82
N VAL A 367 11.46 -15.02 -0.59
CA VAL A 367 10.51 -14.31 0.28
C VAL A 367 11.32 -13.60 1.36
N ASP A 368 11.28 -12.27 1.43
CA ASP A 368 12.18 -11.51 2.31
C ASP A 368 11.68 -11.43 3.76
N PHE A 369 10.36 -11.40 3.95
CA PHE A 369 9.71 -11.35 5.26
C PHE A 369 8.44 -12.18 5.30
N ALA A 370 8.09 -12.65 6.49
CA ALA A 370 6.89 -13.42 6.72
C ALA A 370 5.70 -12.51 7.04
N THR A 371 4.48 -12.97 6.74
CA THR A 371 3.27 -12.27 7.16
C THR A 371 2.31 -13.16 7.93
N MET A 372 1.47 -12.50 8.74
CA MET A 372 0.32 -13.11 9.40
C MET A 372 -0.85 -12.12 9.34
N HIS A 373 -2.06 -12.65 9.33
CA HIS A 373 -3.31 -11.90 9.52
C HIS A 373 -3.92 -12.30 10.87
N LEU A 374 -4.95 -11.59 11.33
CA LEU A 374 -5.63 -11.92 12.59
C LEU A 374 -7.12 -11.56 12.54
N TRP A 375 -7.96 -12.59 12.37
CA TRP A 375 -9.41 -12.44 12.24
C TRP A 375 -10.27 -13.18 13.29
N PRO A 376 -10.15 -12.89 14.62
CA PRO A 376 -10.89 -13.60 15.67
C PRO A 376 -12.42 -13.56 15.51
N ASP A 377 -12.96 -12.53 14.86
CA ASP A 377 -14.40 -12.43 14.63
C ASP A 377 -14.91 -13.29 13.47
N ASN A 378 -14.10 -13.51 12.43
CA ASN A 378 -14.43 -14.37 11.29
C ASN A 378 -14.13 -15.83 11.61
N TRP A 379 -13.00 -16.09 12.27
CA TRP A 379 -12.55 -17.43 12.68
C TRP A 379 -13.27 -17.97 13.92
N LEU A 380 -14.20 -17.19 14.49
CA LEU A 380 -15.00 -17.48 15.70
C LEU A 380 -14.19 -17.65 17.01
N THR A 381 -12.87 -17.42 16.99
CA THR A 381 -11.94 -17.52 18.13
C THR A 381 -11.80 -16.20 18.92
N LYS A 382 -12.93 -15.60 19.33
CA LYS A 382 -13.01 -14.22 19.87
C LYS A 382 -12.33 -13.95 21.23
N ASN A 383 -11.53 -14.87 21.77
CA ASN A 383 -10.87 -14.70 23.07
C ASN A 383 -9.50 -14.00 22.93
N THR A 384 -9.12 -13.17 23.92
CA THR A 384 -7.88 -12.39 23.86
C THR A 384 -6.61 -13.23 24.10
N SER A 385 -6.73 -14.38 24.76
CA SER A 385 -5.64 -15.36 24.90
C SER A 385 -5.18 -15.89 23.54
N PHE A 386 -6.11 -16.21 22.63
CA PHE A 386 -5.82 -16.65 21.27
C PHE A 386 -5.08 -15.56 20.48
N VAL A 387 -5.49 -14.29 20.59
CA VAL A 387 -4.79 -13.15 19.96
C VAL A 387 -3.33 -13.09 20.39
N ALA A 388 -3.06 -13.15 21.69
CA ALA A 388 -1.70 -13.11 22.22
C ALA A 388 -0.90 -14.37 21.84
N GLU A 389 -1.50 -15.57 21.94
CA GLU A 389 -0.83 -16.83 21.60
C GLU A 389 -0.49 -16.91 20.11
N TRP A 390 -1.41 -16.53 19.23
CA TRP A 390 -1.21 -16.45 17.77
C TRP A 390 0.00 -15.59 17.43
N ILE A 391 0.06 -14.36 17.95
CA ILE A 391 1.17 -13.43 17.74
C ILE A 391 2.48 -14.00 18.30
N HIS A 392 2.47 -14.52 19.54
CA HIS A 392 3.65 -15.11 20.16
C HIS A 392 4.22 -16.31 19.38
N LYS A 393 3.35 -17.15 18.80
CA LYS A 393 3.76 -18.34 18.04
C LYS A 393 4.39 -17.97 16.70
N HIS A 394 3.85 -16.97 16.01
CA HIS A 394 4.48 -16.40 14.81
C HIS A 394 5.82 -15.73 15.12
N ILE A 395 5.92 -14.98 16.22
CA ILE A 395 7.20 -14.42 16.68
C ILE A 395 8.20 -15.54 16.99
N GLU A 396 7.75 -16.62 17.64
CA GLU A 396 8.58 -17.78 17.99
C GLU A 396 9.23 -18.40 16.73
N ASP A 397 8.44 -18.77 15.72
CA ASP A 397 8.97 -19.39 14.51
C ASP A 397 9.76 -18.41 13.64
N SER A 398 9.33 -17.15 13.55
CA SER A 398 10.08 -16.13 12.80
C SER A 398 11.45 -15.86 13.40
N THR A 399 11.53 -15.83 14.74
CA THR A 399 12.78 -15.62 15.49
C THR A 399 13.66 -16.87 15.51
N LYS A 400 13.07 -18.08 15.67
CA LYS A 400 13.83 -19.32 15.88
C LYS A 400 14.13 -20.08 14.58
N VAL A 401 13.17 -20.15 13.66
CA VAL A 401 13.21 -20.96 12.45
C VAL A 401 13.52 -20.11 11.22
N LEU A 402 12.66 -19.15 10.87
CA LEU A 402 12.76 -18.41 9.60
C LEU A 402 13.95 -17.43 9.55
N LYS A 403 14.32 -16.85 10.70
CA LYS A 403 15.32 -15.75 10.81
C LYS A 403 14.97 -14.53 9.96
N LYS A 404 13.67 -14.26 9.81
CA LYS A 404 13.10 -13.16 9.03
C LYS A 404 12.20 -12.28 9.90
N PRO A 405 11.93 -11.02 9.50
CA PRO A 405 10.90 -10.23 10.14
C PRO A 405 9.54 -10.89 9.88
N VAL A 406 8.61 -10.70 10.79
CA VAL A 406 7.19 -10.95 10.55
C VAL A 406 6.38 -9.68 10.69
N LEU A 407 5.43 -9.48 9.79
CA LEU A 407 4.49 -8.36 9.80
C LEU A 407 3.09 -8.90 10.07
N LEU A 408 2.41 -8.35 11.07
CA LEU A 408 0.97 -8.52 11.21
C LEU A 408 0.31 -7.56 10.22
N GLU A 409 0.11 -8.03 8.99
CA GLU A 409 -0.28 -7.16 7.86
C GLU A 409 -1.79 -6.94 7.74
N GLU A 410 -2.60 -7.73 8.45
CA GLU A 410 -4.01 -7.42 8.72
C GLU A 410 -4.41 -7.83 10.13
N PHE A 411 -5.15 -6.95 10.82
CA PHE A 411 -5.93 -7.31 12.00
C PHE A 411 -7.09 -6.33 12.19
N GLY A 412 -8.22 -6.81 12.70
CA GLY A 412 -9.38 -5.96 12.95
C GLY A 412 -10.32 -6.51 14.01
N LYS A 413 -11.29 -5.67 14.42
CA LYS A 413 -12.35 -6.04 15.36
C LYS A 413 -13.70 -5.49 14.91
N LYS A 414 -14.67 -6.39 14.69
CA LYS A 414 -16.06 -6.02 14.38
C LYS A 414 -16.72 -5.42 15.62
N LEU A 415 -17.76 -4.64 15.40
CA LEU A 415 -18.60 -4.08 16.46
C LEU A 415 -19.96 -4.78 16.48
N SER A 416 -20.49 -5.04 17.67
CA SER A 416 -21.88 -5.49 17.84
C SER A 416 -22.90 -4.47 17.32
N ALA A 417 -22.57 -3.17 17.39
CA ALA A 417 -23.33 -2.06 16.84
C ALA A 417 -22.39 -0.88 16.51
N ALA A 418 -22.73 -0.09 15.49
CA ALA A 418 -21.98 1.11 15.09
C ALA A 418 -22.17 2.28 16.09
N THR A 419 -21.68 2.12 17.32
CA THR A 419 -21.80 3.10 18.41
C THR A 419 -20.45 3.37 19.07
N SER A 420 -20.25 4.60 19.58
CA SER A 420 -19.04 4.96 20.32
C SER A 420 -18.81 4.10 21.58
N GLN A 421 -19.89 3.60 22.19
CA GLN A 421 -19.80 2.66 23.31
C GLN A 421 -19.18 1.33 22.88
N ALA A 422 -19.69 0.71 21.81
CA ALA A 422 -19.15 -0.54 21.28
C ALA A 422 -17.69 -0.38 20.82
N VAL A 423 -17.34 0.75 20.19
CA VAL A 423 -15.95 1.08 19.85
C VAL A 423 -15.06 1.03 21.10
N ALA A 424 -15.45 1.71 22.18
CA ALA A 424 -14.69 1.78 23.43
C ALA A 424 -14.63 0.45 24.20
N SER A 425 -15.69 -0.38 24.16
CA SER A 425 -15.77 -1.63 24.92
C SER A 425 -15.33 -2.89 24.17
N GLU A 426 -15.32 -2.88 22.84
CA GLU A 426 -15.05 -4.06 22.01
C GLU A 426 -13.80 -3.90 21.14
N ARG A 427 -13.69 -2.80 20.39
CA ARG A 427 -12.58 -2.55 19.44
C ARG A 427 -11.33 -2.01 20.12
N ASP A 428 -11.46 -1.01 20.98
CA ASP A 428 -10.32 -0.39 21.67
C ASP A 428 -9.51 -1.38 22.53
N PRO A 429 -10.10 -2.37 23.23
CA PRO A 429 -9.33 -3.42 23.92
C PRO A 429 -8.57 -4.34 22.96
N GLY A 430 -9.20 -4.80 21.87
CA GLY A 430 -8.55 -5.69 20.90
C GLY A 430 -7.35 -5.03 20.23
N PHE A 431 -7.48 -3.76 19.83
CA PHE A 431 -6.37 -2.98 19.29
C PHE A 431 -5.25 -2.76 20.32
N ARG A 432 -5.59 -2.54 21.60
CA ARG A 432 -4.58 -2.42 22.67
C ARG A 432 -3.76 -3.70 22.83
N THR A 433 -4.38 -4.87 22.89
CA THR A 433 -3.65 -6.14 23.00
C THR A 433 -2.67 -6.33 21.85
N VAL A 434 -3.11 -6.15 20.60
CA VAL A 434 -2.22 -6.29 19.42
C VAL A 434 -1.02 -5.32 19.46
N TYR A 435 -1.26 -4.07 19.83
CA TYR A 435 -0.19 -3.07 19.91
C TYR A 435 0.74 -3.26 21.10
N GLU A 436 0.24 -3.75 22.24
CA GLU A 436 1.05 -4.14 23.39
C GLU A 436 2.03 -5.28 23.00
N GLU A 437 1.58 -6.31 22.28
CA GLU A 437 2.45 -7.38 21.77
C GLU A 437 3.50 -6.87 20.76
N SER A 438 3.10 -6.01 19.82
CA SER A 438 4.02 -5.40 18.85
C SER A 438 5.08 -4.50 19.50
N GLU A 439 4.70 -3.74 20.50
CA GLU A 439 5.63 -2.88 21.26
C GLU A 439 6.55 -3.69 22.15
N MET A 440 6.08 -4.78 22.76
CA MET A 440 6.93 -5.72 23.49
C MET A 440 7.95 -6.39 22.55
N SER A 441 7.53 -6.87 21.38
CA SER A 441 8.44 -7.42 20.36
C SER A 441 9.51 -6.40 19.94
N THR A 442 9.09 -5.16 19.67
CA THR A 442 10.00 -4.06 19.31
C THR A 442 11.01 -3.79 20.42
N ALA A 443 10.56 -3.69 21.67
CA ALA A 443 11.41 -3.43 22.84
C ALA A 443 12.38 -4.58 23.16
N SER A 444 12.05 -5.83 22.80
CA SER A 444 12.93 -7.00 22.96
C SER A 444 13.79 -7.31 21.73
N GLY A 445 13.64 -6.57 20.62
CA GLY A 445 14.30 -6.86 19.35
C GLY A 445 13.83 -8.15 18.66
N SER A 446 12.64 -8.63 19.02
CA SER A 446 12.03 -9.86 18.47
C SER A 446 11.45 -9.64 17.05
N ALA A 447 11.02 -10.73 16.41
CA ALA A 447 10.77 -10.72 14.96
C ALA A 447 9.50 -10.01 14.48
N LEU A 448 8.50 -9.73 15.33
CA LEU A 448 7.35 -8.93 14.91
C LEU A 448 7.81 -7.47 14.76
N ALA A 449 7.96 -7.05 13.51
CA ALA A 449 8.58 -5.78 13.12
C ALA A 449 7.56 -4.66 12.84
N GLY A 450 6.29 -4.89 13.12
CA GLY A 450 5.23 -3.88 13.11
C GLY A 450 3.85 -4.45 12.81
N THR A 451 2.87 -3.56 12.61
CA THR A 451 1.47 -3.92 12.38
C THR A 451 0.77 -3.00 11.37
N LEU A 452 -0.20 -3.53 10.64
CA LEU A 452 -1.12 -2.79 9.79
C LEU A 452 -2.56 -3.13 10.20
N PHE A 453 -3.33 -2.15 10.68
CA PHE A 453 -4.73 -2.42 11.02
C PHE A 453 -5.60 -2.50 9.77
N TRP A 454 -6.54 -3.45 9.74
CA TRP A 454 -7.65 -3.46 8.80
C TRP A 454 -8.89 -2.84 9.46
N ARG A 455 -9.43 -1.74 8.95
CA ARG A 455 -8.94 -0.91 7.84
C ARG A 455 -9.17 0.55 8.13
N TRP A 456 -8.49 1.43 7.40
CA TRP A 456 -8.87 2.83 7.39
C TRP A 456 -10.34 2.94 6.97
N GLY A 457 -11.12 3.69 7.74
CA GLY A 457 -12.53 3.93 7.51
C GLY A 457 -12.75 4.86 6.32
N PHE A 458 -12.51 4.34 5.12
CA PHE A 458 -12.66 5.03 3.84
C PHE A 458 -13.52 4.18 2.90
N ASN A 459 -14.48 4.82 2.26
CA ASN A 459 -15.28 4.26 1.18
C ASN A 459 -15.57 5.39 0.19
N ALA A 460 -15.10 5.22 -1.05
CA ALA A 460 -15.21 6.23 -2.10
C ALA A 460 -16.65 6.50 -2.55
N TRP A 461 -17.53 5.50 -2.40
CA TRP A 461 -18.90 5.49 -2.94
C TRP A 461 -19.95 5.91 -1.92
N ASP A 462 -19.76 5.47 -0.67
CA ASP A 462 -20.61 5.81 0.46
C ASP A 462 -19.73 6.16 1.66
N VAL A 463 -19.42 7.45 1.79
CA VAL A 463 -18.64 7.99 2.91
C VAL A 463 -19.30 7.81 4.28
N THR A 464 -20.57 7.37 4.34
CA THR A 464 -21.26 7.05 5.60
C THR A 464 -21.08 5.59 6.01
N ASN A 465 -20.75 4.70 5.05
CA ASN A 465 -20.49 3.29 5.28
C ASN A 465 -18.99 2.97 5.17
N VAL A 466 -18.32 3.01 6.32
CA VAL A 466 -16.88 2.72 6.43
C VAL A 466 -16.53 1.22 6.54
N GLY A 467 -17.53 0.33 6.43
CA GLY A 467 -17.37 -1.12 6.58
C GLY A 467 -17.29 -1.60 8.03
N GLU A 468 -17.49 -2.91 8.24
CA GLU A 468 -17.57 -3.53 9.59
C GLU A 468 -16.32 -3.33 10.45
N TYR A 469 -15.16 -3.19 9.79
CA TYR A 469 -13.85 -3.00 10.39
C TYR A 469 -13.30 -1.56 10.26
N GLY A 470 -14.03 -0.64 9.63
CA GLY A 470 -13.56 0.72 9.37
C GLY A 470 -13.24 1.50 10.63
N VAL A 471 -12.01 1.97 10.75
CA VAL A 471 -11.57 2.89 11.82
C VAL A 471 -11.46 4.30 11.24
N THR A 472 -12.34 5.20 11.69
CA THR A 472 -12.29 6.62 11.29
C THR A 472 -11.41 7.43 12.26
N PRO A 473 -10.85 8.57 11.82
CA PRO A 473 -10.03 9.47 12.65
C PRO A 473 -10.70 9.96 13.94
N GLU A 474 -12.04 10.03 13.95
CA GLU A 474 -12.87 10.49 15.06
C GLU A 474 -13.12 9.40 16.12
N ALA A 475 -12.96 8.12 15.75
CA ALA A 475 -13.18 6.98 16.64
C ALA A 475 -12.15 6.95 17.78
N SER A 476 -12.56 6.49 18.96
CA SER A 476 -11.63 6.37 20.10
C SER A 476 -10.46 5.42 19.80
N THR A 477 -10.69 4.41 18.95
CA THR A 477 -9.65 3.49 18.43
C THR A 477 -8.52 4.23 17.73
N PHE A 478 -8.80 5.31 16.99
CA PHE A 478 -7.75 6.04 16.28
C PHE A 478 -6.79 6.76 17.25
N ARG A 479 -7.22 7.05 18.49
CA ARG A 479 -6.32 7.51 19.56
C ARG A 479 -5.39 6.40 20.04
N VAL A 480 -5.85 5.14 20.04
CA VAL A 480 -5.04 3.95 20.34
C VAL A 480 -4.00 3.74 19.22
N VAL A 481 -4.44 3.75 17.96
CA VAL A 481 -3.59 3.70 16.74
C VAL A 481 -2.47 4.74 16.80
N ARG A 482 -2.82 6.02 17.02
CA ARG A 482 -1.84 7.12 17.13
C ARG A 482 -0.88 6.93 18.31
N GLY A 483 -1.35 6.40 19.43
CA GLY A 483 -0.51 6.10 20.59
C GLY A 483 0.55 5.02 20.29
N HIS A 484 0.17 3.97 19.57
CA HIS A 484 1.08 2.93 19.11
C HIS A 484 2.13 3.47 18.13
N ALA A 485 1.68 4.20 17.10
CA ALA A 485 2.56 4.81 16.10
C ALA A 485 3.62 5.74 16.73
N GLN A 486 3.22 6.53 17.73
CA GLN A 486 4.14 7.39 18.50
C GLN A 486 5.18 6.58 19.31
N ARG A 487 4.83 5.40 19.83
CA ARG A 487 5.76 4.53 20.57
C ARG A 487 6.73 3.82 19.63
N LEU A 488 6.27 3.27 18.50
CA LEU A 488 7.18 2.71 17.48
C LEU A 488 8.11 3.77 16.86
N LYS A 489 7.63 5.00 16.63
CA LYS A 489 8.47 6.13 16.23
C LYS A 489 9.58 6.43 17.25
N ALA A 490 9.26 6.40 18.55
CA ALA A 490 10.24 6.61 19.61
C ALA A 490 11.31 5.51 19.64
N PHE A 491 10.92 4.22 19.49
CA PHE A 491 11.88 3.12 19.34
C PHE A 491 12.77 3.30 18.11
N ARG A 492 12.22 3.63 16.93
CA ARG A 492 12.98 3.89 15.70
C ARG A 492 14.04 4.98 15.88
N ASN A 493 13.64 6.11 16.46
CA ASN A 493 14.51 7.29 16.59
C ASN A 493 15.61 7.10 17.65
N THR A 494 15.39 6.23 18.64
CA THR A 494 16.38 5.88 19.68
C THR A 494 17.22 4.65 19.33
N ALA A 495 16.82 3.86 18.33
CA ALA A 495 17.58 2.71 17.88
C ALA A 495 18.94 3.16 17.26
N PRO A 496 20.06 2.53 17.68
CA PRO A 496 21.34 2.77 17.04
C PRO A 496 21.30 2.29 15.58
N ALA A 497 22.11 2.92 14.72
CA ALA A 497 22.39 2.34 13.43
C ALA A 497 23.24 1.06 13.60
N LEU A 498 23.24 0.20 12.58
CA LEU A 498 24.16 -0.93 12.50
C LEU A 498 25.61 -0.48 12.68
N ALA A 499 26.39 -1.23 13.44
CA ALA A 499 27.80 -0.93 13.72
C ALA A 499 28.70 -0.84 12.46
N THR A 500 28.22 -1.34 11.32
CA THR A 500 28.90 -1.30 10.01
C THR A 500 28.61 -0.03 9.19
N CYS A 501 27.74 0.87 9.66
CA CYS A 501 27.33 2.07 8.92
C CYS A 501 27.69 3.37 9.66
N THR A 502 28.09 4.38 8.89
CA THR A 502 28.30 5.74 9.40
C THR A 502 26.93 6.36 9.72
N ALA A 503 26.57 6.41 11.00
CA ALA A 503 25.31 6.97 11.42
C ALA A 503 25.30 8.50 11.28
N GLU A 504 24.55 9.02 10.31
CA GLU A 504 24.09 10.41 10.41
C GLU A 504 23.13 10.56 11.59
N CYS A 505 23.20 11.73 12.22
CA CYS A 505 22.41 12.08 13.39
C CYS A 505 21.90 13.50 13.19
N TRP A 506 20.62 13.66 12.90
CA TRP A 506 19.96 14.94 12.69
C TRP A 506 18.96 15.19 13.80
N VAL A 507 18.95 16.41 14.35
CA VAL A 507 18.09 16.82 15.47
C VAL A 507 17.29 18.04 15.04
N GLY A 508 15.99 18.04 15.36
CA GLY A 508 15.12 19.20 15.14
C GLY A 508 15.44 20.34 16.12
N THR A 509 15.75 21.52 15.59
CA THR A 509 15.93 22.76 16.34
C THR A 509 14.86 23.79 15.94
N SER A 510 14.34 24.53 16.92
CA SER A 510 13.40 25.63 16.69
C SER A 510 13.98 26.91 17.26
N ALA A 511 14.35 27.85 16.39
CA ALA A 511 14.91 29.15 16.78
C ALA A 511 14.14 30.27 16.08
N LEU A 512 13.71 31.29 16.83
CA LEU A 512 12.96 32.45 16.31
C LEU A 512 11.71 32.09 15.48
N GLY A 513 11.05 30.96 15.80
CA GLY A 513 9.89 30.45 15.06
C GLY A 513 10.23 29.71 13.76
N ILE A 514 11.52 29.52 13.45
CA ILE A 514 12.00 28.76 12.29
C ILE A 514 12.39 27.35 12.76
N ASN A 515 11.75 26.34 12.19
CA ASN A 515 12.06 24.93 12.40
C ASN A 515 13.15 24.48 11.41
N ARG A 516 14.23 23.89 11.91
CA ARG A 516 15.37 23.39 11.13
C ARG A 516 15.84 22.05 11.67
N CYS A 517 16.65 21.34 10.89
CA CYS A 517 17.34 20.15 11.36
C CYS A 517 18.84 20.32 11.24
N GLU A 518 19.54 20.07 12.34
CA GLU A 518 20.98 20.25 12.46
C GLU A 518 21.66 18.90 12.69
N GLN A 519 22.82 18.71 12.06
CA GLN A 519 23.59 17.49 12.26
C GLN A 519 24.28 17.55 13.63
N GLN A 520 23.97 16.60 14.50
CA GLN A 520 24.46 16.53 15.89
C GLN A 520 25.10 15.16 16.17
N PRO A 521 26.29 14.84 15.58
CA PRO A 521 26.89 13.50 15.69
C PRO A 521 27.14 13.04 17.14
N GLY A 522 27.44 13.99 18.04
CA GLY A 522 27.64 13.71 19.47
C GLY A 522 26.44 13.08 20.17
N VAL A 523 25.21 13.44 19.77
CA VAL A 523 23.98 12.85 20.32
C VAL A 523 23.95 11.35 20.03
N CYS A 524 24.21 10.93 18.79
CA CYS A 524 24.20 9.51 18.44
C CYS A 524 25.42 8.72 18.95
N LEU A 525 26.54 9.38 19.26
CA LEU A 525 27.74 8.71 19.80
C LEU A 525 27.55 8.24 21.25
N GLU A 526 26.71 8.91 22.05
CA GLU A 526 26.32 8.40 23.38
C GLU A 526 25.35 7.20 23.31
N HIS A 527 24.79 6.89 22.13
CA HIS A 527 23.73 5.90 21.96
C HIS A 527 24.21 4.51 21.49
N ALA A 528 25.51 4.22 21.58
CA ALA A 528 26.05 2.88 21.39
C ALA A 528 25.76 1.91 22.56
N SER A 529 25.13 2.36 23.65
CA SER A 529 24.84 1.54 24.85
C SER A 529 23.34 1.19 24.99
N ALA A 530 22.82 0.42 24.03
CA ALA A 530 21.41 0.02 23.91
C ALA A 530 20.79 -0.79 25.09
N ALA A 531 21.52 -1.01 26.19
CA ALA A 531 21.12 -1.88 27.30
C ALA A 531 20.32 -1.18 28.43
N SER A 532 20.30 0.16 28.49
CA SER A 532 19.77 0.89 29.66
C SER A 532 18.26 1.19 29.61
N LEU A 533 17.60 1.06 28.46
CA LEU A 533 16.18 1.40 28.25
C LEU A 533 15.20 0.27 28.63
N ALA A 534 15.67 -0.97 28.74
CA ALA A 534 14.82 -2.14 29.00
C ALA A 534 14.17 -2.19 30.41
N VAL A 535 14.52 -1.26 31.31
CA VAL A 535 14.21 -1.36 32.75
C VAL A 535 13.00 -0.52 33.21
N ARG A 536 12.57 0.49 32.45
CA ARG A 536 11.43 1.36 32.87
C ARG A 536 10.08 0.94 32.26
N ARG A 537 9.69 -0.30 32.56
CA ARG A 537 8.28 -0.69 32.63
C ARG A 537 7.65 -0.03 33.85
N ASP A 538 7.11 1.17 33.69
CA ASP A 538 6.12 1.67 34.64
C ASP A 538 5.11 2.59 33.94
N ALA A 539 3.86 2.53 34.40
CA ALA A 539 2.68 2.97 33.66
C ALA A 539 2.48 4.50 33.63
N GLN A 540 3.46 5.26 33.14
CA GLN A 540 3.32 6.69 32.84
C GLN A 540 4.35 7.27 31.84
N ALA A 541 5.10 6.43 31.11
CA ALA A 541 6.18 6.85 30.22
C ALA A 541 5.71 7.51 28.90
N GLY A 542 5.12 8.70 29.00
CA GLY A 542 4.89 9.58 27.86
C GLY A 542 6.22 10.10 27.29
N ARG A 543 6.62 9.56 26.14
CA ARG A 543 7.88 9.83 25.40
C ARG A 543 9.14 9.25 26.05
N LEU A 544 9.63 8.15 25.50
CA LEU A 544 11.04 7.74 25.64
C LEU A 544 11.90 8.74 24.86
N GLN A 545 12.65 9.58 25.57
CA GLN A 545 13.61 10.51 25.00
C GLN A 545 15.02 10.05 25.38
N SER A 546 15.96 10.09 24.44
CA SER A 546 17.38 9.96 24.77
C SER A 546 17.95 11.35 25.06
N ALA A 547 18.43 11.57 26.30
CA ALA A 547 18.84 12.87 26.84
C ALA A 547 17.81 14.04 26.67
N GLY A 548 16.55 13.74 26.34
CA GLY A 548 15.50 14.75 26.07
C GLY A 548 15.26 15.09 24.59
N VAL A 549 16.00 14.51 23.65
CA VAL A 549 16.08 14.97 22.25
C VAL A 549 15.68 13.87 21.25
N GLU A 550 14.99 14.25 20.16
CA GLU A 550 14.59 13.34 19.07
C GLU A 550 15.62 13.41 17.93
N ALA A 551 16.12 12.25 17.48
CA ALA A 551 17.16 12.14 16.45
C ALA A 551 16.72 11.31 15.23
N PHE A 552 17.30 11.61 14.07
CA PHE A 552 16.92 11.07 12.76
C PHE A 552 18.15 10.66 11.93
N GLY A 553 17.96 9.69 11.02
CA GLY A 553 19.02 9.13 10.16
C GLY A 553 19.41 9.99 8.96
N SER A 554 18.69 11.09 8.68
CA SER A 554 18.99 12.03 7.61
C SER A 554 18.25 13.37 7.81
N HIS A 555 18.75 14.45 7.19
CA HIS A 555 18.07 15.75 7.22
C HIS A 555 16.64 15.68 6.67
N ALA A 556 16.44 14.91 5.59
CA ALA A 556 15.13 14.73 4.95
C ALA A 556 14.11 14.07 5.88
N GLU A 557 14.49 13.01 6.61
CA GLU A 557 13.63 12.39 7.63
C GLU A 557 13.35 13.31 8.80
N CYS A 558 14.35 14.07 9.26
CA CYS A 558 14.18 15.04 10.34
C CYS A 558 13.19 16.16 9.95
N CYS A 559 13.25 16.62 8.70
CA CYS A 559 12.39 17.68 8.17
C CYS A 559 11.05 17.20 7.61
N LEU A 560 10.75 15.90 7.67
CA LEU A 560 9.54 15.31 7.11
C LEU A 560 8.28 15.74 7.91
N PRO A 561 7.23 16.28 7.27
CA PRO A 561 6.00 16.64 7.97
C PRO A 561 5.35 15.45 8.69
N GLY A 562 5.01 15.63 9.97
CA GLY A 562 4.37 14.62 10.82
C GLY A 562 5.30 13.49 11.30
N LEU A 563 6.03 12.85 10.38
CA LEU A 563 6.92 11.72 10.66
C LEU A 563 8.36 12.13 11.05
N GLY A 564 8.75 13.38 10.82
CA GLY A 564 9.99 14.02 11.27
C GLY A 564 9.86 14.72 12.62
N ALA A 565 10.73 15.69 12.90
CA ALA A 565 10.76 16.44 14.15
C ALA A 565 9.59 17.45 14.30
N PHE A 566 8.94 17.80 13.19
CA PHE A 566 7.98 18.90 13.13
C PHE A 566 6.69 18.51 12.41
N ALA A 567 5.54 18.96 12.92
CA ALA A 567 4.24 18.67 12.32
C ALA A 567 4.12 19.19 10.87
N GLU A 568 4.63 20.40 10.60
CA GLU A 568 4.66 20.99 9.25
C GLU A 568 5.98 20.76 8.49
N GLY A 569 6.92 19.99 9.06
CA GLY A 569 8.29 19.87 8.56
C GLY A 569 9.19 21.09 8.89
N CYS A 570 10.37 21.12 8.27
CA CYS A 570 11.30 22.26 8.39
C CYS A 570 10.89 23.45 7.50
N ALA A 571 11.31 24.65 7.91
CA ALA A 571 11.31 25.81 7.04
C ALA A 571 12.38 25.66 5.94
N THR A 572 12.00 25.86 4.68
CA THR A 572 12.90 25.83 3.51
C THR A 572 13.71 27.12 3.33
N THR A 573 13.53 28.12 4.21
CA THR A 573 14.38 29.31 4.30
C THR A 573 15.72 28.97 4.94
N VAL A 574 16.63 28.46 4.11
CA VAL A 574 18.05 28.81 4.22
C VAL A 574 18.15 30.34 4.18
N VAL A 575 18.86 30.91 5.14
CA VAL A 575 19.25 32.34 5.18
C VAL A 575 20.75 32.38 4.97
#